data_AF-A0A135S3P4-F1
#
_entry.id   AF-A0A135S3P4-F1
#
_cell.length_a   1.000
_cell.length_b   1.000
_cell.length_c   1.000
_cell.angle_alpha   90.00
_cell.angle_beta   90.00
_cell.angle_gamma   90.00
#
_symmetry.space_group_name_H-M   'P 1'
#
loop_
_entity.id
_entity.type
_entity.pdbx_description
1 polymer ?
#
loop_
_entity_poly.entity_id
_entity_poly.type
_entity_poly.pdbx_seq_one_letter_code
_entity_poly.pdbx_strand_id
1 'polypeptide(L)'
;MNMNGAKPCRASLLQELHLQISEHVANAHSSRSSPSRGMAGYASVFKDWQVFFESLTFKNFVLRLQDLIAFRARTQSPRRRGYVRHIWLRLEEPHPEEDDATLPWIQSRSPSATVTLYL
;
A
#
# COMPACT_ATOMS: atom_id res chain seq x y z
N MET A 1 31.86 -41.37 -7.75
CA MET A 1 31.77 -40.35 -6.67
C MET A 1 30.48 -39.57 -6.88
N ASN A 2 29.42 -39.90 -6.13
CA ASN A 2 28.13 -39.21 -6.20
C ASN A 2 28.18 -38.02 -5.25
N MET A 3 28.26 -36.79 -5.79
CA MET A 3 28.00 -35.60 -5.01
C MET A 3 26.48 -35.44 -4.90
N ASN A 4 25.95 -35.77 -3.72
CA ASN A 4 24.56 -35.58 -3.38
C ASN A 4 24.15 -34.15 -3.71
N GLY A 5 23.21 -34.00 -4.64
CA GLY A 5 22.51 -32.77 -4.95
C GLY A 5 21.60 -32.35 -3.80
N ALA A 6 22.20 -32.02 -2.65
CA ALA A 6 21.52 -31.39 -1.55
C ALA A 6 21.11 -29.98 -2.01
N LYS A 7 19.86 -29.86 -2.48
CA LYS A 7 19.22 -28.55 -2.64
C LYS A 7 19.39 -27.83 -1.30
N PRO A 8 20.02 -26.64 -1.26
CA PRO A 8 20.14 -25.89 -0.02
C PRO A 8 18.72 -25.61 0.50
N CYS A 9 18.35 -26.31 1.57
CA CYS A 9 17.07 -26.11 2.23
C CYS A 9 17.08 -24.72 2.86
N ARG A 10 16.40 -23.76 2.23
CA ARG A 10 16.21 -22.41 2.78
C ARG A 10 15.57 -22.42 4.18
N ALA A 11 14.94 -23.52 4.57
CA ALA A 11 14.41 -23.76 5.91
C ALA A 11 15.48 -23.82 7.02
N SER A 12 16.75 -24.04 6.68
CA SER A 12 17.86 -24.13 7.64
C SER A 12 18.57 -22.80 7.88
N LEU A 13 18.21 -21.73 7.14
CA LEU A 13 18.62 -20.39 7.52
C LEU A 13 17.92 -20.07 8.85
N LEU A 14 18.72 -20.01 9.92
CA LEU A 14 18.30 -19.56 11.24
C LEU A 14 17.40 -18.34 11.08
N GLN A 15 16.23 -18.37 11.73
CA GLN A 15 15.20 -17.33 11.63
C GLN A 15 15.77 -15.90 11.81
N GLU A 16 16.83 -15.79 12.61
CA GLU A 16 17.63 -14.57 12.80
C GLU A 16 18.19 -14.01 11.48
N LEU A 17 18.80 -14.83 10.64
CA LEU A 17 19.38 -14.39 9.37
C LEU A 17 18.30 -13.93 8.38
N HIS A 18 17.12 -14.56 8.41
CA HIS A 18 15.98 -14.09 7.61
C HIS A 18 15.50 -12.71 8.07
N LEU A 19 15.48 -12.47 9.38
CA LEU A 19 15.11 -11.18 9.93
C LEU A 19 16.14 -10.11 9.53
N GLN A 20 17.43 -10.41 9.70
CA GLN A 20 18.52 -9.50 9.32
C GLN A 20 18.51 -9.15 7.83
N ILE A 21 18.28 -10.12 6.95
CA ILE A 21 18.16 -9.86 5.51
C ILE A 21 16.93 -8.99 5.23
N SER A 22 15.78 -9.31 5.82
CA SER A 22 14.54 -8.56 5.60
C SER A 22 14.66 -7.11 6.08
N GLU A 23 15.29 -6.91 7.24
CA GLU A 23 15.58 -5.58 7.79
C GLU A 23 16.56 -4.81 6.92
N HIS A 24 17.64 -5.44 6.45
CA HIS A 24 18.60 -4.80 5.56
C HIS A 24 17.96 -4.35 4.24
N VAL A 25 17.17 -5.23 3.62
CA VAL A 25 16.37 -4.88 2.43
C VAL A 25 15.40 -3.74 2.75
N ALA A 26 14.77 -3.77 3.93
CA ALA A 26 13.83 -2.74 4.30
C ALA A 26 14.47 -1.35 4.50
N ASN A 27 15.66 -1.32 5.11
CA ASN A 27 16.43 -0.10 5.31
C ASN A 27 16.95 0.45 3.98
N ALA A 28 17.43 -0.40 3.08
CA ALA A 28 17.89 0.01 1.74
C ALA A 28 16.77 0.72 0.95
N HIS A 29 15.54 0.21 1.03
CA HIS A 29 14.37 0.79 0.36
C HIS A 29 13.74 1.98 1.09
N SER A 30 14.09 2.18 2.36
CA SER A 30 13.68 3.38 3.12
C SER A 30 14.55 4.60 2.81
N SER A 31 15.69 4.41 2.11
CA SER A 31 16.53 5.51 1.66
C SER A 31 15.78 6.39 0.65
N ARG A 32 15.71 7.68 0.97
CA ARG A 32 15.01 8.75 0.25
C ARG A 32 15.49 8.95 -1.20
N SER A 33 16.59 8.31 -1.59
CA SER A 33 17.24 8.44 -2.90
C SER A 33 16.79 7.42 -3.95
N SER A 34 16.01 6.40 -3.58
CA SER A 34 15.53 5.41 -4.55
C SER A 34 14.06 5.68 -4.92
N PRO A 35 13.69 5.69 -6.22
CA PRO A 35 12.29 5.60 -6.58
C PRO A 35 11.78 4.33 -5.92
N SER A 36 10.77 4.42 -5.06
CA SER A 36 10.33 3.31 -4.22
C SER A 36 9.88 2.14 -5.10
N ARG A 37 10.82 1.28 -5.52
CA ARG A 37 10.50 -0.06 -6.02
C ARG A 37 9.82 -0.73 -4.84
N GLY A 38 8.51 -0.86 -4.95
CA GLY A 38 7.65 -1.21 -3.84
C GLY A 38 8.12 -2.51 -3.19
N MET A 39 8.23 -2.49 -1.86
CA MET A 39 8.54 -3.66 -1.04
C MET A 39 7.52 -4.79 -1.20
N ALA A 40 6.38 -4.50 -1.82
CA ALA A 40 5.31 -5.45 -2.13
C ALA A 40 5.80 -6.70 -2.87
N GLY A 41 6.85 -6.59 -3.70
CA GLY A 41 7.42 -7.74 -4.40
C GLY A 41 8.02 -8.79 -3.48
N TYR A 42 8.58 -8.39 -2.33
CA TYR A 42 9.17 -9.32 -1.36
C TYR A 42 8.13 -10.10 -0.57
N ALA A 43 6.88 -9.63 -0.55
CA ALA A 43 5.78 -10.31 0.13
C ALA A 43 5.35 -11.61 -0.58
N SER A 44 5.79 -11.87 -1.82
CA SER A 44 5.46 -13.11 -2.55
C SER A 44 6.50 -14.22 -2.39
N VAL A 45 7.65 -13.96 -1.76
CA VAL A 45 8.79 -14.90 -1.69
C VAL A 45 8.50 -16.08 -0.78
N PHE A 46 7.97 -15.81 0.43
CA PHE A 46 7.63 -16.84 1.42
C PHE A 46 6.65 -16.28 2.47
N LYS A 47 5.99 -17.15 3.26
CA LYS A 47 4.96 -16.74 4.23
C LYS A 47 5.48 -15.77 5.31
N ASP A 48 6.68 -16.00 5.84
CA ASP A 48 7.24 -15.15 6.89
C ASP A 48 7.62 -13.76 6.35
N TRP A 49 8.19 -13.74 5.14
CA TRP A 49 8.47 -12.51 4.41
C TRP A 49 7.19 -11.76 4.09
N GLN A 50 6.12 -12.47 3.73
CA GLN A 50 4.82 -11.88 3.51
C GLN A 50 4.34 -11.11 4.74
N VAL A 51 4.42 -11.69 5.94
CA VAL A 51 3.98 -11.00 7.17
C VAL A 51 4.81 -9.73 7.41
N PHE A 52 6.14 -9.84 7.32
CA PHE A 52 7.04 -8.71 7.54
C PHE A 52 6.82 -7.59 6.51
N PHE A 53 6.89 -7.90 5.21
CA PHE A 53 6.79 -6.91 4.15
C PHE A 53 5.37 -6.37 3.96
N GLU A 54 4.31 -7.15 4.24
CA GLU A 54 2.96 -6.60 4.29
C GLU A 54 2.82 -5.58 5.42
N SER A 55 3.41 -5.82 6.59
CA SER A 55 3.35 -4.85 7.70
C SER A 55 3.99 -3.49 7.36
N LEU A 56 5.02 -3.49 6.51
CA LEU A 56 5.67 -2.28 6.01
C LEU A 56 4.90 -1.64 4.86
N THR A 57 4.44 -2.45 3.90
CA THR A 57 3.75 -1.98 2.69
C THR A 57 2.37 -1.40 3.02
N PHE A 58 1.62 -2.04 3.92
CA PHE A 58 0.28 -1.59 4.29
C PHE A 58 0.29 -0.48 5.36
N LYS A 59 1.45 -0.09 5.89
CA LYS A 59 1.56 0.89 6.98
C LYS A 59 0.98 2.26 6.61
N ASN A 60 1.35 2.76 5.43
CA ASN A 60 1.01 4.11 4.97
C ASN A 60 0.54 4.05 3.52
N PHE A 61 -0.64 4.59 3.25
CA PHE A 61 -1.16 4.72 1.89
C PHE A 61 -1.34 6.19 1.52
N VAL A 62 -0.91 6.53 0.31
CA VAL A 62 -1.33 7.76 -0.38
C VAL A 62 -2.25 7.32 -1.51
N LEU A 63 -3.54 7.59 -1.37
CA LEU A 63 -4.58 7.16 -2.29
C LEU A 63 -5.09 8.35 -3.09
N ARG A 64 -5.32 8.16 -4.40
CA ARG A 64 -6.22 9.04 -5.16
C ARG A 64 -7.64 8.51 -5.05
N LEU A 65 -8.63 9.34 -5.38
CA LEU A 65 -10.03 8.95 -5.27
C LEU A 65 -10.37 7.69 -6.10
N GLN A 66 -9.78 7.57 -7.30
CA GLN A 66 -9.92 6.40 -8.18
C GLN A 66 -9.34 5.10 -7.59
N ASP A 67 -8.35 5.20 -6.69
CA ASP A 67 -7.65 4.04 -6.13
C ASP A 67 -8.39 3.45 -4.91
N LEU A 68 -9.46 4.10 -4.44
CA LEU A 68 -10.19 3.73 -3.23
C LEU A 68 -10.83 2.34 -3.32
N ILE A 69 -11.36 1.98 -4.50
CA ILE A 69 -11.99 0.67 -4.73
C ILE A 69 -10.93 -0.44 -4.65
N ALA A 70 -9.79 -0.25 -5.32
CA ALA A 70 -8.68 -1.20 -5.30
C ALA A 70 -8.10 -1.35 -3.88
N PHE A 71 -7.95 -0.24 -3.16
CA PHE A 71 -7.53 -0.25 -1.76
C PHE A 71 -8.48 -1.09 -0.89
N ARG A 72 -9.80 -0.87 -1.03
CA ARG A 72 -10.81 -1.63 -0.28
C ARG A 72 -10.72 -3.12 -0.58
N ALA A 73 -10.56 -3.50 -1.85
CA ALA A 73 -10.41 -4.90 -2.26
C ALA A 73 -9.16 -5.56 -1.64
N ARG A 74 -8.04 -4.83 -1.53
CA ARG A 74 -6.78 -5.37 -1.00
C ARG A 74 -6.72 -5.42 0.53
N THR A 75 -7.50 -4.60 1.23
CA THR A 75 -7.55 -4.49 2.71
C THR A 75 -8.79 -5.14 3.35
N GLN A 76 -9.53 -5.96 2.59
CA GLN A 76 -10.68 -6.69 3.14
C GLN A 76 -10.28 -7.66 4.25
N SER A 77 -9.08 -8.26 4.18
CA SER A 77 -8.64 -9.21 5.20
C SER A 77 -8.37 -8.51 6.54
N PRO A 78 -8.88 -9.05 7.68
CA PRO A 78 -8.64 -8.47 8.99
C PRO A 78 -7.15 -8.28 9.30
N ARG A 79 -6.32 -9.24 8.88
CA ARG A 79 -4.86 -9.18 9.03
C ARG A 79 -4.26 -7.94 8.35
N ARG A 80 -4.58 -7.70 7.07
CA ARG A 80 -4.02 -6.56 6.32
C ARG A 80 -4.57 -5.24 6.82
N ARG A 81 -5.84 -5.21 7.21
CA ARG A 81 -6.44 -4.03 7.85
C ARG A 81 -5.72 -3.65 9.13
N GLY A 82 -5.29 -4.63 9.93
CA GLY A 82 -4.51 -4.40 11.15
C GLY A 82 -3.13 -3.78 10.92
N TYR A 83 -2.59 -3.82 9.70
CA TYR A 83 -1.31 -3.17 9.38
C TYR A 83 -1.46 -1.69 8.97
N VAL A 84 -2.67 -1.26 8.60
CA VAL A 84 -2.92 0.11 8.15
C VAL A 84 -2.83 1.07 9.34
N ARG A 85 -1.91 2.04 9.28
CA ARG A 85 -1.77 3.08 10.29
C ARG A 85 -2.24 4.44 9.80
N HIS A 86 -1.87 4.81 8.57
CA HIS A 86 -2.20 6.12 8.01
C HIS A 86 -2.71 5.99 6.57
N ILE A 87 -3.79 6.72 6.27
CA ILE A 87 -4.35 6.87 4.92
C ILE A 87 -4.36 8.35 4.59
N TRP A 88 -3.69 8.71 3.51
CA TRP A 88 -3.57 10.07 3.00
C TRP A 88 -4.35 10.11 1.69
N LEU A 89 -5.41 10.91 1.64
CA LEU A 89 -6.18 11.09 0.42
C LEU A 89 -5.59 12.27 -0.37
N ARG A 90 -5.10 11.99 -1.57
CA ARG A 90 -4.67 13.00 -2.53
C ARG A 90 -5.89 13.47 -3.31
N LEU A 91 -6.31 14.71 -3.04
CA LEU A 91 -7.29 15.41 -3.86
C LEU A 91 -6.53 16.01 -5.04
N GLU A 92 -6.92 15.64 -6.25
CA GLU A 92 -6.43 16.26 -7.49
C GLU A 92 -7.49 17.28 -7.92
N GLU A 93 -7.04 18.48 -8.30
CA GLU A 93 -7.94 19.49 -8.85
C GLU A 93 -8.32 19.07 -10.27
N PRO A 94 -9.62 19.01 -10.62
CA PRO A 94 -10.04 18.66 -11.96
C PRO A 94 -9.43 19.66 -12.95
N HIS A 95 -8.74 19.15 -13.96
CA HIS A 95 -8.17 19.99 -15.01
C HIS A 95 -9.32 20.49 -15.90
N PRO A 96 -9.47 21.81 -16.12
CA PRO A 96 -10.64 22.39 -16.78
C PRO A 96 -10.80 22.01 -18.27
N GLU A 97 -9.84 21.29 -18.88
CA GLU A 97 -9.90 20.92 -20.30
C GLU A 97 -10.51 19.54 -20.58
N GLU A 98 -10.92 18.78 -19.55
CA GLU A 98 -11.61 17.49 -19.73
C GLU A 98 -13.11 17.51 -19.36
N ASP A 99 -13.68 18.67 -19.04
CA ASP A 99 -15.06 18.83 -18.57
C ASP A 99 -16.05 19.34 -19.65
N ASP A 100 -15.76 19.16 -20.94
CA ASP A 100 -16.73 19.45 -22.03
C ASP A 100 -17.56 18.22 -22.45
N ALA A 101 -17.51 17.13 -21.66
CA ALA A 101 -18.33 15.94 -21.91
C ALA A 101 -19.08 15.48 -20.65
N THR A 102 -20.16 16.22 -20.35
CA THR A 102 -21.41 15.67 -19.77
C THR A 102 -21.39 15.31 -18.28
N LEU A 103 -21.55 16.29 -17.38
CA LEU A 103 -22.16 16.07 -16.05
C LEU A 103 -23.22 17.14 -15.73
N PRO A 104 -24.53 16.81 -15.70
CA PRO A 104 -25.62 17.78 -15.59
C PRO A 104 -26.11 17.96 -14.14
N TRP A 105 -25.24 18.27 -13.17
CA TRP A 105 -25.72 18.40 -11.77
C TRP A 105 -25.29 19.63 -10.98
N ILE A 106 -24.60 20.61 -11.57
CA ILE A 106 -24.33 21.88 -10.88
C ILE A 106 -25.04 23.04 -11.60
N GLN A 107 -26.36 22.99 -11.61
CA GLN A 107 -27.20 24.17 -11.75
C GLN A 107 -28.22 24.20 -10.62
N SER A 108 -27.78 24.65 -9.45
CA SER A 108 -28.61 25.32 -8.43
C SER A 108 -27.78 25.58 -7.17
N ARG A 109 -26.81 26.50 -7.25
CA ARG A 109 -26.40 27.26 -6.07
C ARG A 109 -27.00 28.66 -6.17
N SER A 110 -28.26 28.78 -5.74
CA SER A 110 -28.75 30.04 -5.18
C SER A 110 -28.14 30.21 -3.77
N PRO A 111 -27.76 31.42 -3.36
CA PRO A 111 -27.06 31.65 -2.11
C PRO A 111 -28.07 31.94 -0.99
N SER A 112 -28.58 30.91 -0.32
CA SER A 112 -29.10 31.08 1.05
C SER A 112 -29.50 29.73 1.63
N ALA A 113 -28.73 29.21 2.58
CA ALA A 113 -29.23 28.43 3.70
C ALA A 113 -28.07 28.10 4.63
N THR A 114 -28.07 28.77 5.78
CA THR A 114 -27.28 28.43 6.96
C THR A 114 -27.57 26.99 7.36
N VAL A 115 -26.59 26.09 7.21
CA VAL A 115 -26.70 24.71 7.70
C VAL A 115 -26.27 24.69 9.16
N THR A 116 -27.23 24.51 10.06
CA THR A 116 -26.98 24.24 11.48
C THR A 116 -26.77 22.75 11.66
N LEU A 117 -25.58 22.34 12.12
CA LEU A 117 -25.27 20.95 12.46
C LEU A 117 -25.69 20.70 13.91
N TYR A 118 -26.57 19.72 14.13
CA TYR A 118 -26.74 19.11 15.45
C TYR A 118 -25.90 17.82 15.51
N LEU A 119 -25.18 17.70 16.63
CA LEU A 119 -24.30 16.58 17.01
C LEU A 119 -25.03 15.25 17.08
#